data_AF-A0A7W0FD35-F1
#
_entry.id   AF-A0A7W0FD35-F1
#
_cell.length_a   1.000
_cell.length_b   1.000
_cell.length_c   1.000
_cell.angle_alpha   90.00
_cell.angle_beta   90.00
_cell.angle_gamma   90.00
#
_symmetry.space_group_name_H-M   'P 1'
#
loop_
_entity.id
_entity.type
_entity.pdbx_description
1 polymer ?
#
loop_
_entity_poly.entity_id
_entity_poly.type
_entity_poly.pdbx_seq_one_letter_code
_entity_poly.pdbx_strand_id
1 'polypeptide(L)'
;MESIILIGHGSPKKDANNIETMGRLLHSMIHPDCSKGCVRVAYLQFAKPELSDTIKESVRNGAKKIIIHPYFLISGMHVTKDIPEMIKEAEKMYPDVEFIYTEPLGIHEKLVHVVMERIHAANGLLPQDIEKRSFEIISEEIDLSDIPQEQVPIIKRVIHTTADFEFKKTLIFHPDAITTGINAIRAGKNILTDVEMVKTGINKKLLKKWGGEVICKIQ
;
A
#
# COMPACT_ATOMS: atom_id res chain seq x y z
N MET A 1 9.01 -23.51 -3.21
CA MET A 1 8.04 -22.50 -3.68
C MET A 1 7.16 -22.13 -2.50
N GLU A 2 6.92 -20.84 -2.27
CA GLU A 2 6.09 -20.32 -1.17
C GLU A 2 4.65 -20.10 -1.65
N SER A 3 3.67 -20.35 -0.79
CA SER A 3 2.25 -20.04 -1.00
C SER A 3 1.72 -19.25 0.21
N ILE A 4 0.90 -18.23 -0.03
CA ILE A 4 0.26 -17.41 0.99
C ILE A 4 -1.25 -17.66 0.92
N ILE A 5 -1.87 -17.98 2.05
CA ILE A 5 -3.31 -18.19 2.18
C ILE A 5 -3.88 -17.12 3.10
N LEU A 6 -4.74 -16.27 2.56
CA LEU A 6 -5.55 -15.32 3.31
C LEU A 6 -6.83 -16.00 3.74
N ILE A 7 -7.01 -16.19 5.04
CA ILE A 7 -8.24 -16.79 5.58
C ILE A 7 -9.18 -15.73 6.14
N GLY A 8 -10.38 -15.65 5.56
CA GLY A 8 -11.48 -14.84 6.09
C GLY A 8 -12.55 -15.68 6.76
N HIS A 9 -13.48 -15.05 7.48
CA HIS A 9 -14.59 -15.77 8.11
C HIS A 9 -15.54 -16.41 7.09
N GLY A 10 -15.81 -15.69 5.99
CA GLY A 10 -16.84 -16.05 5.02
C GLY A 10 -18.25 -15.64 5.49
N SER A 11 -19.09 -15.29 4.53
CA SER A 11 -20.45 -14.83 4.72
C SER A 11 -21.42 -15.62 3.86
N PRO A 12 -22.63 -15.93 4.36
CA PRO A 12 -23.71 -16.50 3.54
C PRO A 12 -24.15 -15.53 2.43
N LYS A 13 -23.89 -14.22 2.57
CA LYS A 13 -24.12 -13.24 1.50
C LYS A 13 -22.89 -13.18 0.59
N LYS A 14 -23.04 -13.63 -0.66
CA LYS A 14 -21.93 -13.70 -1.63
C LYS A 14 -21.20 -12.36 -1.81
N ASP A 15 -21.93 -11.25 -1.87
CA ASP A 15 -21.32 -9.91 -2.06
C ASP A 15 -20.43 -9.45 -0.90
N ALA A 16 -20.59 -10.04 0.29
CA ALA A 16 -19.75 -9.76 1.44
C ALA A 16 -18.42 -10.55 1.41
N ASN A 17 -18.27 -11.55 0.52
CA ASN A 17 -17.04 -12.32 0.34
C ASN A 17 -16.07 -11.59 -0.60
N ASN A 18 -15.59 -10.42 -0.16
CA ASN A 18 -14.78 -9.50 -0.98
C ASN A 18 -13.25 -9.63 -0.77
N ILE A 19 -12.82 -10.54 0.11
CA ILE A 19 -11.40 -10.79 0.42
C ILE A 19 -10.61 -11.27 -0.82
N GLU A 20 -11.26 -11.82 -1.85
CA GLU A 20 -10.64 -12.11 -3.16
C GLU A 20 -9.96 -10.88 -3.80
N THR A 21 -10.53 -9.69 -3.61
CA THR A 21 -9.91 -8.46 -4.10
C THR A 21 -8.64 -8.15 -3.33
N MET A 22 -8.63 -8.38 -2.01
CA MET A 22 -7.43 -8.24 -1.19
C MET A 22 -6.35 -9.25 -1.61
N GLY A 23 -6.73 -10.52 -1.85
CA GLY A 23 -5.81 -11.56 -2.32
C GLY A 23 -5.14 -11.20 -3.64
N ARG A 24 -5.90 -10.67 -4.61
CA ARG A 24 -5.35 -10.22 -5.90
C ARG A 24 -4.39 -9.04 -5.76
N LEU A 25 -4.70 -8.08 -4.87
CA LEU A 25 -3.82 -6.95 -4.61
C LEU A 25 -2.51 -7.42 -3.94
N LEU A 26 -2.60 -8.28 -2.93
CA LEU A 26 -1.43 -8.84 -2.26
C LEU A 26 -0.56 -9.67 -3.22
N HIS A 27 -1.17 -10.48 -4.08
CA HIS A 27 -0.44 -11.18 -5.14
C HIS A 27 0.39 -10.22 -5.99
N SER A 28 -0.23 -9.13 -6.45
CA SER A 28 0.41 -8.14 -7.31
C SER A 28 1.54 -7.37 -6.61
N MET A 29 1.48 -7.21 -5.28
CA MET A 29 2.47 -6.48 -4.50
C MET A 29 3.65 -7.36 -4.07
N ILE A 30 3.40 -8.61 -3.68
CA ILE A 30 4.41 -9.51 -3.09
C ILE A 30 5.09 -10.34 -4.18
N HIS A 31 4.32 -10.85 -5.16
CA HIS A 31 4.80 -11.76 -6.19
C HIS A 31 4.30 -11.34 -7.59
N PRO A 32 4.72 -10.16 -8.10
CA PRO A 32 4.25 -9.66 -9.39
C PRO A 32 4.53 -10.61 -10.56
N ASP A 33 5.60 -11.41 -10.48
CA ASP A 33 6.02 -12.34 -11.53
C ASP A 33 5.53 -13.79 -11.30
N CYS A 34 4.75 -14.06 -10.25
CA CYS A 34 4.24 -15.41 -10.00
C CYS A 34 3.05 -15.72 -10.92
N SER A 35 3.21 -16.74 -11.78
CA SER A 35 2.14 -17.24 -12.66
C SER A 35 1.27 -18.35 -12.04
N LYS A 36 1.64 -18.86 -10.87
CA LYS A 36 1.05 -20.08 -10.26
C LYS A 36 0.02 -19.83 -9.15
N GLY A 37 -0.46 -18.59 -9.00
CA GLY A 37 -1.40 -18.24 -7.94
C GLY A 37 -0.79 -18.46 -6.55
N CYS A 38 0.35 -17.81 -6.30
CA CYS A 38 1.10 -17.93 -5.04
C CYS A 38 0.35 -17.32 -3.84
N VAL A 39 -0.65 -16.48 -4.08
CA VAL A 39 -1.51 -15.91 -3.03
C VAL A 39 -2.94 -16.38 -3.30
N ARG A 40 -3.54 -16.99 -2.29
CA ARG A 40 -4.85 -17.64 -2.35
C ARG A 40 -5.73 -17.16 -1.21
N VAL A 41 -7.02 -17.35 -1.37
CA VAL A 41 -8.01 -17.05 -0.34
C VAL A 41 -8.62 -18.36 0.15
N ALA A 42 -8.97 -18.39 1.42
CA ALA A 42 -9.78 -19.43 2.03
C ALA A 42 -10.83 -18.81 2.96
N TYR A 43 -11.88 -19.56 3.25
CA TYR A 43 -12.91 -19.16 4.18
C TYR A 43 -13.04 -20.20 5.29
N LEU A 44 -13.30 -19.72 6.51
CA LEU A 44 -13.52 -20.59 7.65
C LEU A 44 -14.92 -21.21 7.63
N GLN A 45 -15.94 -20.44 7.24
CA GLN A 45 -17.34 -20.86 7.21
C GLN A 45 -18.10 -20.23 6.02
N PHE A 46 -19.25 -20.82 5.68
CA PHE A 46 -20.26 -20.29 4.74
C PHE A 46 -19.83 -20.05 3.28
N ALA A 47 -18.54 -20.13 2.97
CA ALA A 47 -17.99 -19.88 1.65
C ALA A 47 -16.88 -20.90 1.31
N LYS A 48 -16.60 -21.03 0.02
CA LYS A 48 -15.53 -21.87 -0.52
C LYS A 48 -14.54 -21.00 -1.30
N PRO A 49 -13.27 -21.42 -1.41
CA PRO A 49 -12.70 -22.66 -0.87
C PRO A 49 -12.46 -22.60 0.65
N GLU A 50 -12.48 -23.77 1.31
CA GLU A 50 -12.11 -23.90 2.72
C GLU A 50 -10.58 -23.96 2.88
N LEU A 51 -10.08 -23.70 4.09
CA LEU A 51 -8.64 -23.73 4.39
C LEU A 51 -7.98 -25.06 3.99
N SER A 52 -8.63 -26.18 4.31
CA SER A 52 -8.12 -27.52 4.01
C SER A 52 -8.03 -27.78 2.50
N ASP A 53 -9.00 -27.30 1.72
CA ASP A 53 -9.03 -27.39 0.26
C ASP A 53 -7.90 -26.56 -0.35
N THR A 54 -7.71 -25.33 0.14
CA THR A 54 -6.66 -24.42 -0.34
C THR A 54 -5.25 -24.89 0.02
N ILE A 55 -5.06 -25.51 1.18
CA ILE A 55 -3.79 -26.16 1.56
C ILE A 55 -3.50 -27.32 0.61
N LYS A 56 -4.46 -28.24 0.40
CA LYS A 56 -4.32 -29.37 -0.53
C LYS A 56 -3.89 -28.90 -1.92
N GLU A 57 -4.54 -27.86 -2.43
CA GLU A 57 -4.20 -27.29 -3.74
C GLU A 57 -2.81 -26.66 -3.77
N SER A 58 -2.43 -25.92 -2.72
CA SER A 58 -1.09 -25.31 -2.60
C SER A 58 0.01 -26.37 -2.62
N VAL A 59 -0.17 -27.47 -1.87
CA VAL A 59 0.78 -28.59 -1.85
C VAL A 59 0.84 -29.28 -3.21
N ARG A 60 -0.30 -29.53 -3.86
CA ARG A 60 -0.35 -30.09 -5.23
C ARG A 60 0.40 -29.23 -6.24
N ASN A 61 0.41 -27.92 -6.06
CA ASN A 61 1.14 -26.97 -6.91
C ASN A 61 2.63 -26.86 -6.56
N GLY A 62 3.12 -27.67 -5.62
CA GLY A 62 4.55 -27.75 -5.26
C GLY A 62 4.99 -26.76 -4.18
N ALA A 63 4.05 -26.20 -3.40
CA ALA A 63 4.41 -25.39 -2.25
C ALA A 63 5.21 -26.23 -1.23
N LYS A 64 6.35 -25.69 -0.80
CA LYS A 64 7.19 -26.24 0.27
C LYS A 64 7.09 -25.43 1.56
N LYS A 65 6.47 -24.25 1.46
CA LYS A 65 6.21 -23.34 2.56
C LYS A 65 4.83 -22.69 2.33
N ILE A 66 3.98 -22.72 3.34
CA ILE A 66 2.63 -22.15 3.30
C ILE A 66 2.48 -21.17 4.46
N ILE A 67 2.31 -19.88 4.14
CA ILE A 67 2.03 -18.83 5.10
C ILE A 67 0.52 -18.63 5.17
N ILE A 68 -0.06 -18.73 6.37
CA ILE A 68 -1.49 -18.59 6.61
C ILE A 68 -1.69 -17.29 7.39
N HIS A 69 -2.35 -16.33 6.76
CA HIS A 69 -2.66 -15.03 7.33
C HIS A 69 -4.15 -14.90 7.64
N PRO A 70 -4.53 -14.79 8.93
CA PRO A 70 -5.92 -14.56 9.32
C PRO A 70 -6.34 -13.12 9.06
N TYR A 71 -7.20 -12.90 8.06
CA TYR A 71 -7.75 -11.61 7.70
C TYR A 71 -8.92 -11.23 8.62
N PHE A 72 -8.60 -10.95 9.89
CA PHE A 72 -9.55 -10.58 10.94
C PHE A 72 -9.05 -9.34 11.69
N LEU A 73 -9.97 -8.42 12.03
CA LEU A 73 -9.64 -7.22 12.82
C LEU A 73 -9.48 -7.53 14.32
N ILE A 74 -10.17 -8.56 14.82
CA ILE A 74 -10.17 -8.93 16.24
C ILE A 74 -9.93 -10.44 16.36
N SER A 75 -9.07 -10.82 17.30
CA SER A 75 -8.75 -12.21 17.62
C SER A 75 -9.88 -12.87 18.43
N GLY A 76 -10.87 -13.45 17.75
CA GLY A 76 -11.89 -14.31 18.37
C GLY A 76 -11.42 -15.76 18.60
N MET A 77 -12.32 -16.63 19.11
CA MET A 77 -12.01 -18.07 19.30
C MET A 77 -11.52 -18.75 18.02
N HIS A 78 -12.11 -18.41 16.88
CA HIS A 78 -11.73 -18.94 15.56
C HIS A 78 -10.24 -18.71 15.21
N VAL A 79 -9.71 -17.54 15.54
CA VAL A 79 -8.32 -17.14 15.25
C VAL A 79 -7.34 -17.74 16.27
N THR A 80 -7.79 -17.98 17.50
CA THR A 80 -6.93 -18.43 18.60
C THR A 80 -6.92 -19.95 18.79
N LYS A 81 -7.92 -20.67 18.26
CA LYS A 81 -8.03 -22.14 18.41
C LYS A 81 -8.27 -22.88 17.09
N ASP A 82 -9.35 -22.57 16.40
CA ASP A 82 -9.81 -23.39 15.25
C ASP A 82 -8.79 -23.43 14.11
N ILE A 83 -8.29 -22.26 13.67
CA ILE A 83 -7.29 -22.20 12.60
C ILE A 83 -5.99 -22.91 13.01
N PRO A 84 -5.40 -22.64 14.19
CA PRO A 84 -4.26 -23.41 14.68
C PRO A 84 -4.47 -24.93 14.71
N GLU A 85 -5.66 -25.43 15.09
CA GLU A 85 -5.97 -26.86 15.08
C GLU A 85 -5.97 -27.44 13.66
N MET A 86 -6.60 -26.74 12.69
CA MET A 86 -6.58 -27.14 11.28
C MET A 86 -5.16 -27.17 10.70
N ILE A 87 -4.30 -26.23 11.12
CA ILE A 87 -2.88 -26.20 10.71
C ILE A 87 -2.14 -27.40 11.27
N LYS A 88 -2.32 -27.73 12.55
CA LYS A 88 -1.70 -28.93 13.17
C LYS A 88 -2.11 -30.23 12.49
N GLU A 89 -3.34 -30.33 12.00
CA GLU A 89 -3.78 -31.47 11.20
C GLU A 89 -3.10 -31.51 9.82
N ALA A 90 -2.95 -30.35 9.18
CA ALA A 90 -2.26 -30.23 7.90
C ALA A 90 -0.76 -30.58 8.01
N GLU A 91 -0.08 -30.17 9.09
CA GLU A 91 1.32 -30.52 9.38
C GLU A 91 1.53 -32.03 9.44
N LYS A 92 0.58 -32.78 10.04
CA LYS A 92 0.63 -34.25 10.08
C LYS A 92 0.45 -34.88 8.71
N MET A 93 -0.41 -34.29 7.87
CA MET A 93 -0.65 -34.79 6.51
C MET A 93 0.46 -34.44 5.53
N TYR A 94 1.18 -33.33 5.75
CA TYR A 94 2.18 -32.78 4.83
C TYR A 94 3.49 -32.45 5.57
N PRO A 95 4.23 -33.47 6.07
CA PRO A 95 5.42 -33.25 6.90
C PRO A 95 6.57 -32.56 6.16
N ASP A 96 6.59 -32.62 4.82
CA ASP A 96 7.61 -31.97 3.97
C ASP A 96 7.29 -30.50 3.64
N VAL A 97 6.25 -29.93 4.26
CA VAL A 97 5.79 -28.56 4.02
C VAL A 97 5.89 -27.76 5.31
N GLU A 98 6.58 -26.63 5.25
CA GLU A 98 6.66 -25.69 6.36
C GLU A 98 5.36 -24.87 6.43
N PHE A 99 4.70 -24.83 7.59
CA PHE A 99 3.53 -23.99 7.84
C PHE A 99 3.90 -22.82 8.75
N ILE A 100 3.53 -21.60 8.34
CA ILE A 100 3.71 -20.39 9.14
C ILE A 100 2.35 -19.75 9.37
N TYR A 101 1.99 -19.53 10.63
CA TYR A 101 0.79 -18.80 11.01
C TYR A 101 1.17 -17.40 11.50
N THR A 102 0.56 -16.36 10.93
CA THR A 102 0.84 -14.97 11.33
C THR A 102 -0.18 -14.46 12.33
N GLU A 103 0.13 -13.34 12.96
CA GLU A 103 -0.88 -12.56 13.67
C GLU A 103 -1.96 -12.04 12.70
N PRO A 104 -3.21 -11.87 13.18
CA PRO A 104 -4.26 -11.20 12.41
C PRO A 104 -3.95 -9.70 12.28
N LEU A 105 -4.77 -9.00 11.50
CA LEU A 105 -4.60 -7.55 11.31
C LEU A 105 -4.61 -6.78 12.63
N GLY A 106 -5.47 -7.18 13.56
CA GLY A 106 -5.52 -6.62 14.91
C GLY A 106 -5.72 -5.09 14.93
N ILE A 107 -5.24 -4.47 16.01
CA ILE A 107 -5.16 -3.01 16.10
C ILE A 107 -3.74 -2.61 15.66
N HIS A 108 -3.65 -1.95 14.51
CA HIS A 108 -2.39 -1.48 13.94
C HIS A 108 -2.54 -0.01 13.51
N GLU A 109 -1.49 0.81 13.68
CA GLU A 109 -1.49 2.24 13.33
C GLU A 109 -2.00 2.53 11.90
N LYS A 110 -1.59 1.72 10.92
CA LYS A 110 -2.07 1.80 9.53
C LYS A 110 -3.58 1.57 9.38
N LEU A 111 -4.20 0.74 10.23
CA LEU A 111 -5.66 0.58 10.24
C LEU A 111 -6.34 1.80 10.86
N VAL A 112 -5.71 2.44 11.86
CA VAL A 112 -6.22 3.72 12.39
C VAL A 112 -6.27 4.77 11.28
N HIS A 113 -5.26 4.87 10.42
CA HIS A 113 -5.30 5.76 9.26
C HIS A 113 -6.46 5.47 8.31
N VAL A 114 -6.74 4.19 8.02
CA VAL A 114 -7.90 3.80 7.20
C VAL A 114 -9.21 4.21 7.89
N VAL A 115 -9.33 4.00 9.20
CA VAL A 115 -10.51 4.42 9.98
C VAL A 115 -10.67 5.95 9.95
N MET A 116 -9.59 6.71 10.14
CA MET A 116 -9.60 8.16 10.05
C MET A 116 -10.03 8.63 8.65
N GLU A 117 -9.54 8.00 7.59
CA GLU A 117 -9.96 8.29 6.21
C GLU A 117 -11.48 8.09 6.03
N ARG A 118 -12.05 7.02 6.60
CA ARG A 118 -13.51 6.79 6.57
C ARG A 118 -14.30 7.83 7.36
N ILE A 119 -13.82 8.23 8.53
CA ILE A 119 -14.45 9.27 9.37
C ILE A 119 -14.42 10.63 8.65
N HIS A 120 -13.27 11.02 8.10
CA HIS A 120 -13.13 12.27 7.36
C HIS A 120 -14.02 12.28 6.12
N ALA A 121 -14.09 11.17 5.38
CA ALA A 121 -15.00 11.06 4.24
C ALA A 121 -16.47 11.25 4.64
N ALA A 122 -16.90 10.77 5.82
CA ALA A 122 -18.25 11.00 6.33
C ALA A 122 -18.53 12.48 6.66
N ASN A 123 -17.50 13.24 7.03
CA ASN A 123 -17.57 14.69 7.27
C ASN A 123 -17.39 15.52 5.98
N GLY A 124 -17.34 14.88 4.81
CA GLY A 124 -17.12 15.56 3.53
C GLY A 124 -15.68 16.04 3.32
N LEU A 125 -14.73 15.58 4.15
CA LEU A 125 -13.30 15.85 4.00
C LEU A 125 -12.65 14.63 3.33
N LEU A 126 -12.45 14.68 2.02
CA LEU A 126 -11.60 13.74 1.31
C LEU A 126 -10.13 13.96 1.75
N PRO A 127 -9.22 12.99 1.57
CA PRO A 127 -7.78 13.20 1.84
C PRO A 127 -7.20 14.43 1.14
N GLN A 128 -7.76 14.76 -0.04
CA GLN A 128 -7.46 15.98 -0.79
C GLN A 128 -7.87 17.26 -0.06
N ASP A 129 -8.95 17.21 0.73
CA ASP A 129 -9.44 18.35 1.51
C ASP A 129 -8.59 18.59 2.76
N ILE A 130 -7.97 17.55 3.32
CA ILE A 130 -6.99 17.68 4.41
C ILE A 130 -5.69 18.30 3.90
N GLU A 131 -5.22 17.85 2.73
CA GLU A 131 -4.07 18.43 2.05
C GLU A 131 -4.34 19.90 1.70
N LYS A 132 -5.52 20.19 1.12
CA LYS A 132 -5.97 21.55 0.81
C LYS A 132 -6.05 22.40 2.08
N ARG A 133 -6.62 21.90 3.17
CA ARG A 133 -6.69 22.60 4.46
C ARG A 133 -5.31 22.86 5.05
N SER A 134 -4.38 21.92 4.90
CA SER A 134 -2.99 22.10 5.31
C SER A 134 -2.32 23.21 4.51
N PHE A 135 -2.54 23.26 3.19
CA PHE A 135 -2.04 24.35 2.35
C PHE A 135 -2.71 25.69 2.65
N GLU A 136 -3.99 25.71 3.03
CA GLU A 136 -4.69 26.91 3.50
C GLU A 136 -4.04 27.43 4.80
N ILE A 137 -3.85 26.57 5.81
CA ILE A 137 -3.17 26.94 7.07
C ILE A 137 -1.78 27.49 6.80
N ILE A 138 -0.98 26.83 5.94
CA ILE A 138 0.34 27.35 5.57
C ILE A 138 0.21 28.75 4.97
N SER A 139 -0.80 28.99 4.13
CA SER A 139 -1.02 30.30 3.49
C SER A 139 -1.48 31.39 4.47
N GLU A 140 -2.13 31.02 5.57
CA GLU A 140 -2.56 31.93 6.63
C GLU A 140 -1.39 32.28 7.57
N GLU A 141 -0.50 31.32 7.85
CA GLU A 141 0.62 31.46 8.78
C GLU A 141 1.89 32.04 8.13
N ILE A 142 2.02 31.95 6.80
CA ILE A 142 3.19 32.46 6.08
C ILE A 142 2.83 33.48 5.01
N ASP A 143 3.34 34.70 5.17
CA ASP A 143 3.29 35.69 4.12
C ASP A 143 4.15 35.23 2.95
N LEU A 144 3.58 35.15 1.75
CA LEU A 144 4.28 34.79 0.51
C LEU A 144 4.05 35.86 -0.57
N SER A 145 3.56 37.04 -0.19
CA SER A 145 3.24 38.13 -1.12
C SER A 145 4.47 38.66 -1.87
N ASP A 146 5.66 38.50 -1.29
CA ASP A 146 6.96 38.86 -1.83
C ASP A 146 7.56 37.79 -2.77
N ILE A 147 6.94 36.62 -2.86
CA ILE A 147 7.45 35.47 -3.62
C ILE A 147 6.80 35.40 -5.02
N PRO A 148 7.58 35.14 -6.10
CA PRO A 148 7.02 34.89 -7.42
C PRO A 148 5.98 33.76 -7.42
N GLN A 149 4.83 33.99 -8.07
CA GLN A 149 3.68 33.08 -8.05
C GLN A 149 4.00 31.64 -8.49
N GLU A 150 4.96 31.47 -9.40
CA GLU A 150 5.42 30.16 -9.87
C GLU A 150 6.21 29.36 -8.81
N GLN A 151 6.83 30.03 -7.85
CA GLN A 151 7.61 29.41 -6.76
C GLN A 151 6.73 29.02 -5.57
N VAL A 152 5.63 29.74 -5.35
CA VAL A 152 4.70 29.54 -4.22
C VAL A 152 4.26 28.08 -4.04
N PRO A 153 3.83 27.35 -5.09
CA PRO A 153 3.42 25.96 -4.94
C PRO A 153 4.55 25.03 -4.47
N ILE A 154 5.79 25.32 -4.89
CA ILE A 154 6.97 24.52 -4.55
C ILE A 154 7.34 24.75 -3.09
N ILE A 155 7.43 26.01 -2.67
CA ILE A 155 7.74 26.38 -1.28
C ILE A 155 6.68 25.79 -0.34
N LYS A 156 5.40 25.95 -0.65
CA LYS A 156 4.31 25.35 0.14
C LYS A 156 4.44 23.83 0.22
N ARG A 157 4.76 23.15 -0.88
CA ARG A 157 4.93 21.68 -0.88
C ARG A 157 6.11 21.26 0.00
N VAL A 158 7.23 21.97 -0.02
CA VAL A 158 8.38 21.69 0.84
C VAL A 158 8.03 21.89 2.32
N ILE A 159 7.43 23.03 2.67
CA ILE A 159 6.98 23.31 4.04
C ILE A 159 5.98 22.25 4.51
N HIS A 160 5.01 21.88 3.68
CA HIS A 160 4.00 20.87 4.02
C HIS A 160 4.63 19.51 4.35
N THR A 161 5.61 19.06 3.57
CA THR A 161 6.27 17.77 3.79
C THR A 161 7.27 17.80 4.95
N THR A 162 7.89 18.94 5.22
CA THR A 162 8.93 19.09 6.26
C THR A 162 8.39 19.61 7.60
N ALA A 163 7.18 20.19 7.59
CA ALA A 163 6.60 20.97 8.67
C ALA A 163 7.49 22.14 9.15
N ASP A 164 8.37 22.66 8.28
CA ASP A 164 9.33 23.73 8.61
C ASP A 164 9.09 24.97 7.73
N PHE A 165 8.63 26.06 8.35
CA PHE A 165 8.31 27.32 7.68
C PHE A 165 9.55 28.13 7.27
N GLU A 166 10.73 27.83 7.83
CA GLU A 166 11.96 28.56 7.49
C GLU A 166 12.41 28.32 6.04
N PHE A 167 11.89 27.26 5.39
CA PHE A 167 12.12 27.01 3.97
C PHE A 167 11.67 28.12 3.04
N LYS A 168 10.78 29.04 3.46
CA LYS A 168 10.52 30.27 2.69
C LYS A 168 11.80 31.07 2.45
N LYS A 169 12.68 31.16 3.44
CA LYS A 169 13.88 32.01 3.40
C LYS A 169 15.10 31.27 2.87
N THR A 170 15.16 29.96 3.08
CA THR A 170 16.35 29.16 2.76
C THR A 170 16.30 28.50 1.38
N LEU A 171 15.12 28.38 0.75
CA LEU A 171 15.00 27.90 -0.62
C LEU A 171 15.48 28.95 -1.63
N ILE A 172 16.46 28.57 -2.43
CA ILE A 172 17.02 29.42 -3.49
C ILE A 172 16.62 28.85 -4.85
N PHE A 173 16.02 29.68 -5.68
CA PHE A 173 15.60 29.32 -7.03
C PHE A 173 16.49 30.00 -8.07
N HIS A 174 17.08 29.23 -8.97
CA HIS A 174 17.62 29.82 -10.19
C HIS A 174 16.46 30.37 -11.03
N PRO A 175 16.58 31.55 -11.69
CA PRO A 175 15.49 32.18 -12.44
C PRO A 175 14.79 31.24 -13.44
N ASP A 176 15.58 30.41 -14.13
CA ASP A 176 15.05 29.48 -15.14
C ASP A 176 14.72 28.08 -14.62
N ALA A 177 14.88 27.79 -13.32
CA ALA A 177 14.80 26.42 -12.80
C ALA A 177 13.44 25.77 -13.07
N ILE A 178 12.36 26.49 -12.76
CA ILE A 178 10.99 26.00 -12.87
C ILE A 178 10.62 25.79 -14.34
N THR A 179 10.83 26.82 -15.16
CA THR A 179 10.53 26.80 -16.59
C THR A 179 11.30 25.68 -17.31
N THR A 180 12.61 25.57 -17.04
CA THR A 180 13.45 24.53 -17.63
C THR A 180 13.03 23.13 -17.18
N GLY A 181 12.73 22.95 -15.90
CA GLY A 181 12.26 21.67 -15.36
C GLY A 181 10.93 21.21 -15.98
N ILE A 182 9.95 22.12 -16.07
CA ILE A 182 8.65 21.83 -16.70
C ILE A 182 8.83 21.47 -18.19
N ASN A 183 9.65 22.23 -18.92
CA ASN A 183 9.93 21.96 -20.33
C ASN A 183 10.62 20.61 -20.53
N ALA A 184 11.58 20.26 -19.67
CA ALA A 184 12.25 18.95 -19.72
C ALA A 184 11.26 17.80 -19.50
N ILE A 185 10.37 17.90 -18.50
CA ILE A 185 9.34 16.88 -18.22
C ILE A 185 8.40 16.72 -19.42
N ARG A 186 7.89 17.83 -19.97
CA ARG A 186 6.97 17.82 -21.12
C ARG A 186 7.62 17.30 -22.41
N ALA A 187 8.93 17.49 -22.55
CA ALA A 187 9.73 16.93 -23.65
C ALA A 187 10.09 15.44 -23.46
N GLY A 188 9.53 14.77 -22.44
CA GLY A 188 9.74 13.34 -22.19
C GLY A 188 11.13 12.99 -21.68
N LYS A 189 11.83 13.93 -21.03
CA LYS A 189 13.13 13.63 -20.42
C LYS A 189 12.95 12.77 -19.17
N ASN A 190 13.92 11.89 -18.95
CA ASN A 190 13.97 11.06 -17.74
C ASN A 190 14.42 11.89 -16.53
N ILE A 191 13.93 11.50 -15.35
CA ILE A 191 14.38 12.03 -14.07
C ILE A 191 15.37 11.03 -13.48
N LEU A 192 16.60 11.48 -13.22
CA LEU A 192 17.60 10.69 -12.52
C LEU A 192 17.58 11.05 -11.03
N THR A 193 17.58 10.04 -10.17
CA THR A 193 17.64 10.19 -8.72
C THR A 193 18.84 9.44 -8.16
N ASP A 194 19.37 9.94 -7.05
CA ASP A 194 20.47 9.36 -6.29
C ASP A 194 20.01 8.34 -5.24
N VAL A 195 18.77 8.43 -4.74
CA VAL A 195 18.23 7.47 -3.76
C VAL A 195 16.90 6.88 -4.20
N GLU A 196 16.67 5.59 -3.90
CA GLU A 196 15.44 4.88 -4.29
C GLU A 196 14.20 5.50 -3.63
N MET A 197 14.33 6.06 -2.42
CA MET A 197 13.22 6.73 -1.73
C MET A 197 12.66 7.89 -2.55
N VAL A 198 13.51 8.73 -3.17
CA VAL A 198 13.07 9.83 -4.04
C VAL A 198 12.36 9.27 -5.27
N LYS A 199 12.88 8.20 -5.89
CA LYS A 199 12.22 7.54 -7.02
C LYS A 199 10.84 6.97 -6.68
N THR A 200 10.64 6.50 -5.45
CA THR A 200 9.31 6.04 -5.01
C THR A 200 8.32 7.19 -4.79
N GLY A 201 8.81 8.36 -4.37
CA GLY A 201 7.98 9.55 -4.13
C GLY A 201 7.52 10.27 -5.41
N ILE A 202 8.20 10.06 -6.55
CA ILE A 202 7.84 10.71 -7.82
C ILE A 202 6.64 10.02 -8.48
N ASN A 203 5.68 10.82 -8.97
CA ASN A 203 4.50 10.32 -9.68
C ASN A 203 4.85 9.76 -11.08
N LYS A 204 5.16 8.46 -11.12
CA LYS A 204 5.53 7.73 -12.35
C LYS A 204 4.42 7.75 -13.42
N LYS A 205 3.15 7.77 -13.03
CA LYS A 205 2.02 7.81 -13.98
C LYS A 205 1.98 9.15 -14.73
N LEU A 206 2.19 10.25 -14.02
CA LEU A 206 2.22 11.58 -14.62
C LEU A 206 3.44 11.74 -15.54
N LEU A 207 4.61 11.26 -15.14
CA LEU A 207 5.81 11.34 -15.98
C LEU A 207 5.68 10.51 -17.26
N LYS A 208 5.14 9.28 -17.15
CA LYS A 208 4.86 8.42 -18.31
C LYS A 208 3.90 9.06 -19.32
N LYS A 209 2.96 9.91 -18.90
CA LYS A 209 2.07 10.66 -19.81
C LYS A 209 2.85 11.50 -20.81
N TRP A 210 4.04 11.97 -20.44
CA TRP A 210 4.92 12.77 -21.29
C TRP A 210 6.08 11.96 -21.90
N GLY A 211 6.12 10.64 -21.69
CA GLY A 211 7.14 9.74 -22.26
C GLY A 211 8.43 9.61 -21.43
N GLY A 212 8.50 10.23 -20.25
CA GLY A 212 9.66 10.13 -19.37
C GLY A 212 9.56 9.01 -18.33
N GLU A 213 10.70 8.61 -17.79
CA GLU A 213 10.82 7.63 -16.71
C GLU A 213 11.68 8.15 -15.54
N VAL A 214 11.48 7.57 -14.35
CA VAL A 214 12.31 7.85 -13.18
C VAL A 214 13.32 6.73 -13.00
N ILE A 215 14.60 7.07 -13.05
CA ILE A 215 15.72 6.14 -13.00
C ILE A 215 16.51 6.40 -11.72
N CYS A 216 16.74 5.36 -10.93
CA CYS A 216 17.71 5.34 -9.85
C CYS A 216 18.68 4.20 -10.17
N LYS A 217 19.98 4.51 -10.23
CA LYS A 217 21.04 3.52 -10.52
C LYS A 217 21.98 3.26 -9.35
N ILE A 218 21.76 3.92 -8.22
CA ILE A 218 22.52 3.66 -7.00
C ILE A 218 21.89 2.41 -6.37
N GLN A 219 22.64 1.30 -6.37
CA GLN A 219 22.30 0.02 -5.75
C GLN A 219 22.81 -0.01 -4.31
#